data_AF-A0A5M9QQ43-F1
#
_entry.id   AF-A0A5M9QQ43-F1
#
_cell.length_a   1.000
_cell.length_b   1.000
_cell.length_c   1.000
_cell.angle_alpha   90.00
_cell.angle_beta   90.00
_cell.angle_gamma   90.00
#
_symmetry.space_group_name_H-M   'P 1'
#
loop_
_entity.id
_entity.type
_entity.pdbx_description
1 polymer ?
#
loop_
_entity_poly.entity_id
_entity_poly.type
_entity_poly.pdbx_seq_one_letter_code
_entity_poly.pdbx_strand_id
1 'polypeptide(L)'
;MAKKGELIDFGEENFPHLAYKLGGEAEPHTKDLGLRIAVFGDSHIAGDFIPRVLRERFMEVDSIGFAYPIFPAFHQNLLTHYQHKGFELINSRKDGANSYPLGGIIARAKQEGAFVKLSLNFSKDNQDFSTRFVFKAPSTLGAFVVKDSSGKSKRLGAKKADKWHISEPMSLRFPIHIESLLPNAMLGGYIISKKNDNYVINLGINGARSDLYQKWEQGLWQAELEELDLDLIILSYGSNDAIATTINTKLYKQNFAKLIRTLRKLQPKASILLLGAPQVRLKQKNGSYVQSKSYESVRQATRELAKDENTLYFDMQDFIDESGGKQKWITQALSKPDVHLSPYGYKLVAESLALHLRELAQKHAKHPSKKPKPTQKPQKLTKEEKEEPDTKEQDSSQEPQSLDSTPKSKELVQDPQEPSQAQPLESKKDSPKAPKDSAPQEPSPASKPQSLDSSPLPMPAESSAPEEIWQDLELKDF
;
A
#
# COMPACT_ATOMS: atom_id res chain seq x y z
N MET A 1 -11.61 -1.37 28.84
CA MET A 1 -12.42 -2.25 27.97
C MET A 1 -11.63 -2.73 26.77
N ALA A 2 -10.32 -2.88 26.89
CA ALA A 2 -9.52 -3.27 25.74
C ALA A 2 -9.24 -4.78 25.66
N LYS A 3 -9.90 -5.61 26.49
CA LYS A 3 -9.81 -7.09 26.48
C LYS A 3 -10.84 -7.82 25.60
N LYS A 4 -11.66 -7.08 24.84
CA LYS A 4 -12.59 -7.68 23.86
C LYS A 4 -11.91 -7.74 22.50
N GLY A 5 -12.24 -8.76 21.71
CA GLY A 5 -11.43 -9.21 20.59
C GLY A 5 -10.23 -10.01 21.08
N GLU A 6 -9.66 -10.83 20.21
CA GLU A 6 -8.47 -11.61 20.50
C GLU A 6 -7.40 -11.29 19.46
N LEU A 7 -6.18 -11.01 19.93
CA LEU A 7 -4.99 -11.06 19.09
C LEU A 7 -4.45 -12.49 19.13
N ILE A 8 -4.55 -13.19 18.01
CA ILE A 8 -4.05 -14.56 17.87
C ILE A 8 -2.66 -14.50 17.26
N ASP A 9 -1.69 -15.13 17.91
CA ASP A 9 -0.37 -15.40 17.34
C ASP A 9 -0.35 -16.80 16.72
N PHE A 10 -0.32 -16.89 15.39
CA PHE A 10 -0.21 -18.18 14.69
C PHE A 10 1.25 -18.65 14.51
N GLY A 11 2.22 -18.02 15.19
CA GLY A 11 3.63 -18.38 15.16
C GLY A 11 4.51 -17.32 14.50
N GLU A 12 4.21 -16.04 14.70
CA GLU A 12 4.96 -14.92 14.12
C GLU A 12 6.41 -14.90 14.62
N GLU A 13 7.31 -15.40 13.77
CA GLU A 13 8.73 -15.61 14.09
C GLU A 13 9.45 -14.34 14.53
N ASN A 14 9.03 -13.18 14.00
CA ASN A 14 9.64 -11.89 14.30
C ASN A 14 9.01 -11.18 15.52
N PHE A 15 7.99 -11.78 16.15
CA PHE A 15 7.31 -11.16 17.28
C PHE A 15 8.24 -10.84 18.46
N PRO A 16 9.25 -11.66 18.82
CA PRO A 16 10.18 -11.29 19.90
C PRO A 16 10.90 -9.95 19.67
N HIS A 17 11.24 -9.61 18.42
CA HIS A 17 11.84 -8.30 18.08
C HIS A 17 10.83 -7.17 18.29
N LEU A 18 9.60 -7.34 17.82
CA LEU A 18 8.53 -6.36 18.04
C LEU A 18 8.18 -6.21 19.52
N ALA A 19 8.11 -7.30 20.27
CA ALA A 19 7.79 -7.31 21.70
C ALA A 19 8.78 -6.46 22.50
N TYR A 20 10.07 -6.54 22.17
CA TYR A 20 11.09 -5.67 22.74
C TYR A 20 10.80 -4.19 22.46
N LYS A 21 10.53 -3.83 21.19
CA LYS A 21 10.22 -2.45 20.79
C LYS A 21 8.94 -1.91 21.41
N LEU A 22 7.98 -2.77 21.76
CA LEU A 22 6.73 -2.41 22.44
C LEU A 22 6.87 -2.29 23.97
N GLY A 23 8.09 -2.37 24.52
CA GLY A 23 8.38 -2.20 25.94
C GLY A 23 8.49 -3.52 26.73
N GLY A 24 8.75 -4.65 26.07
CA GLY A 24 9.07 -5.91 26.71
C GLY A 24 10.53 -5.94 27.20
N GLU A 25 10.75 -6.20 28.49
CA GLU A 25 12.08 -6.40 29.07
C GLU A 25 12.73 -7.70 28.54
N ALA A 26 13.49 -7.63 27.44
CA ALA A 26 14.42 -8.67 27.00
C ALA A 26 15.64 -8.05 26.29
N GLU A 27 16.79 -8.72 26.34
CA GLU A 27 18.15 -8.14 26.31
C GLU A 27 18.59 -7.21 25.14
N PRO A 28 19.57 -6.32 25.39
CA PRO A 28 19.95 -5.21 24.52
C PRO A 28 21.05 -5.58 23.53
N HIS A 29 20.69 -5.81 22.28
CA HIS A 29 21.68 -5.84 21.19
C HIS A 29 21.41 -4.83 20.07
N THR A 30 20.31 -4.07 20.14
CA THR A 30 19.98 -3.08 19.11
C THR A 30 20.23 -1.66 19.60
N LYS A 31 21.21 -0.97 18.99
CA LYS A 31 21.45 0.48 19.19
C LYS A 31 20.32 1.36 18.65
N ASP A 32 19.44 0.79 17.83
CA ASP A 32 18.25 1.45 17.30
C ASP A 32 17.05 1.16 18.21
N LEU A 33 16.46 2.20 18.77
CA LEU A 33 15.30 2.14 19.67
C LEU A 33 14.00 2.61 19.00
N GLY A 34 14.05 3.06 17.74
CA GLY A 34 12.86 3.53 17.03
C GLY A 34 11.85 2.41 16.77
N LEU A 35 10.57 2.74 16.71
CA LEU A 35 9.48 1.84 16.34
C LEU A 35 8.82 2.32 15.04
N ARG A 36 8.88 1.48 14.02
CA ARG A 36 8.44 1.81 12.65
C ARG A 36 7.33 0.86 12.21
N ILE A 37 6.15 1.41 11.98
CA ILE A 37 4.96 0.62 11.64
C ILE A 37 4.47 1.04 10.25
N ALA A 38 4.11 0.09 9.40
CA ALA A 38 3.37 0.38 8.17
C ALA A 38 1.98 -0.27 8.20
N VAL A 39 0.95 0.51 7.88
CA VAL A 39 -0.42 0.03 7.80
C VAL A 39 -0.89 0.10 6.35
N PHE A 40 -0.91 -1.06 5.70
CA PHE A 40 -1.48 -1.22 4.36
C PHE A 40 -2.96 -1.52 4.51
N GLY A 41 -3.78 -0.90 3.67
CA GLY A 41 -5.19 -1.26 3.68
C GLY A 41 -6.05 -0.52 2.69
N ASP A 42 -7.34 -0.57 2.96
CA ASP A 42 -8.37 0.06 2.14
C ASP A 42 -8.93 1.34 2.77
N SER A 43 -10.23 1.60 2.61
CA SER A 43 -10.91 2.76 3.18
C SER A 43 -10.93 2.79 4.70
N HIS A 44 -10.76 1.66 5.38
CA HIS A 44 -10.64 1.61 6.84
C HIS A 44 -9.37 2.29 7.35
N ILE A 45 -8.32 2.32 6.51
CA ILE A 45 -7.00 2.89 6.87
C ILE A 45 -6.81 4.29 6.27
N ALA A 46 -7.36 4.54 5.07
CA ALA A 46 -7.17 5.78 4.32
C ALA A 46 -7.45 7.06 5.12
N GLY A 47 -8.42 7.03 6.05
CA GLY A 47 -8.81 8.17 6.88
C GLY A 47 -7.86 8.48 8.05
N ASP A 48 -6.78 7.72 8.24
CA ASP A 48 -5.76 7.87 9.30
C ASP A 48 -6.25 7.61 10.73
N PHE A 49 -7.46 7.09 10.92
CA PHE A 49 -8.03 6.91 12.27
C PHE A 49 -7.32 5.80 13.06
N ILE A 50 -7.07 4.64 12.45
CA ILE A 50 -6.32 3.54 13.08
C ILE A 50 -4.84 3.91 13.23
N PRO A 51 -4.10 4.30 12.17
CA PRO A 51 -2.70 4.71 12.30
C PRO A 51 -2.47 5.80 13.35
N ARG A 52 -3.38 6.79 13.47
CA ARG A 52 -3.31 7.82 14.51
C ARG A 52 -3.29 7.23 15.92
N VAL A 53 -4.21 6.31 16.22
CA VAL A 53 -4.26 5.71 17.56
C VAL A 53 -3.02 4.86 17.82
N LEU A 54 -2.48 4.18 16.81
CA LEU A 54 -1.21 3.45 16.98
C LEU A 54 -0.05 4.41 17.30
N ARG A 55 0.00 5.60 16.68
CA ARG A 55 0.96 6.66 17.06
C ARG A 55 0.76 7.04 18.53
N GLU A 56 -0.45 7.43 18.92
CA GLU A 56 -0.79 7.85 20.28
C GLU A 56 -0.50 6.79 21.35
N ARG A 57 -0.65 5.51 21.00
CA ARG A 57 -0.48 4.41 21.95
C ARG A 57 0.94 3.92 22.04
N PHE A 58 1.70 3.82 20.96
CA PHE A 58 2.99 3.13 21.01
C PHE A 58 4.22 4.03 21.12
N MET A 59 4.14 5.30 20.73
CA MET A 59 5.34 6.09 20.50
C MET A 59 5.09 7.59 20.65
N GLU A 60 6.16 8.33 20.95
CA GLU A 60 6.22 9.74 20.57
C GLU A 60 6.63 9.80 19.10
N VAL A 61 5.68 10.06 18.21
CA VAL A 61 5.94 10.14 16.77
C VAL A 61 6.83 11.36 16.47
N ASP A 62 7.93 11.13 15.78
CA ASP A 62 8.92 12.16 15.48
C ASP A 62 9.33 12.20 14.00
N SER A 63 8.68 11.37 13.19
CA SER A 63 8.92 11.18 11.76
C SER A 63 7.65 10.73 11.03
N ILE A 64 7.70 10.68 9.70
CA ILE A 64 6.56 10.32 8.85
C ILE A 64 6.74 8.93 8.23
N GLY A 65 7.99 8.50 7.98
CA GLY A 65 8.28 7.30 7.21
C GLY A 65 8.01 7.56 5.73
N PHE A 66 6.81 7.24 5.25
CA PHE A 66 6.39 7.48 3.87
C PHE A 66 5.10 8.33 3.81
N ALA A 67 5.02 9.21 2.81
CA ALA A 67 3.80 9.94 2.49
C ALA A 67 3.52 9.94 0.98
N TYR A 68 2.24 9.89 0.63
CA TYR A 68 1.80 10.06 -0.75
C TYR A 68 2.20 11.43 -1.33
N PRO A 69 2.35 11.54 -2.66
CA PRO A 69 2.76 12.79 -3.29
C PRO A 69 1.72 13.90 -3.05
N ILE A 70 0.44 13.54 -3.13
CA ILE A 70 -0.72 14.32 -2.71
C ILE A 70 -1.76 13.28 -2.27
N PHE A 71 -2.43 13.49 -1.14
CA PHE A 71 -3.49 12.57 -0.70
C PHE A 71 -4.72 12.69 -1.62
N PRO A 72 -5.27 11.57 -2.12
CA PRO A 72 -6.56 11.59 -2.79
C PRO A 72 -7.68 12.04 -1.86
N ALA A 73 -8.81 12.48 -2.42
CA ALA A 73 -9.98 12.82 -1.62
C ALA A 73 -10.35 11.70 -0.63
N PHE A 74 -10.71 12.10 0.59
CA PHE A 74 -11.02 11.21 1.73
C PHE A 74 -9.85 10.32 2.20
N HIS A 75 -8.61 10.66 1.83
CA HIS A 75 -7.40 10.12 2.44
C HIS A 75 -6.68 11.23 3.17
N GLN A 76 -5.94 10.89 4.21
CA GLN A 76 -5.12 11.86 4.93
C GLN A 76 -4.01 11.17 5.72
N ASN A 77 -3.03 11.96 6.14
CA ASN A 77 -2.19 11.68 7.29
C ASN A 77 -2.17 12.96 8.13
N LEU A 78 -2.60 12.87 9.38
CA LEU A 78 -2.82 14.03 10.25
C LEU A 78 -1.53 14.74 10.68
N LEU A 79 -0.37 14.15 10.37
CA LEU A 79 0.94 14.78 10.53
C LEU A 79 1.39 15.59 9.31
N THR A 80 0.60 15.61 8.24
CA THR A 80 0.96 16.27 6.98
C THR A 80 -0.11 17.26 6.54
N HIS A 81 0.30 18.36 5.93
CA HIS A 81 -0.60 19.32 5.31
C HIS A 81 -0.06 19.70 3.93
N TYR A 82 -0.94 19.63 2.93
CA TYR A 82 -0.62 19.86 1.53
C TYR A 82 -1.33 21.10 1.01
N GLN A 83 -0.59 21.96 0.32
CA GLN A 83 -1.14 22.98 -0.57
C GLN A 83 -0.58 22.71 -1.96
N HIS A 84 -1.43 22.55 -2.97
CA HIS A 84 -0.94 22.18 -4.30
C HIS A 84 -1.76 22.80 -5.42
N LYS A 85 -1.13 22.95 -6.59
CA LYS A 85 -1.79 23.45 -7.81
C LYS A 85 -1.14 22.83 -9.05
N GLY A 86 -1.95 22.57 -10.07
CA GLY A 86 -1.45 22.13 -11.38
C GLY A 86 -1.06 20.65 -11.45
N PHE A 87 -1.45 19.83 -10.46
CA PHE A 87 -1.30 18.37 -10.52
C PHE A 87 -2.64 17.68 -10.81
N GLU A 88 -2.60 16.54 -11.50
CA GLU A 88 -3.66 15.54 -11.47
C GLU A 88 -3.22 14.30 -10.69
N LEU A 89 -4.19 13.66 -10.05
CA LEU A 89 -3.98 12.42 -9.33
C LEU A 89 -4.38 11.22 -10.18
N ILE A 90 -3.48 10.24 -10.26
CA ILE A 90 -3.67 8.96 -10.93
C ILE A 90 -3.54 7.86 -9.89
N ASN A 91 -4.51 6.95 -9.81
CA ASN A 91 -4.64 5.95 -8.77
C ASN A 91 -4.78 4.54 -9.38
N SER A 92 -3.93 3.61 -8.93
CA SER A 92 -3.89 2.21 -9.39
C SER A 92 -5.21 1.45 -9.28
N ARG A 93 -6.12 1.87 -8.40
CA ARG A 93 -7.45 1.26 -8.28
C ARG A 93 -8.29 1.47 -9.54
N LYS A 94 -8.33 2.70 -10.07
CA LYS A 94 -9.30 3.13 -11.09
C LYS A 94 -8.68 3.49 -12.44
N ASP A 95 -7.41 3.87 -12.45
CA ASP A 95 -6.71 4.34 -13.63
C ASP A 95 -5.76 3.25 -14.17
N GLY A 96 -5.26 3.45 -15.39
CA GLY A 96 -4.39 2.50 -16.10
C GLY A 96 -3.03 3.08 -16.47
N ALA A 97 -2.29 3.65 -15.51
CA ALA A 97 -0.91 4.04 -15.76
C ALA A 97 -0.02 2.80 -15.95
N ASN A 98 1.02 2.94 -16.77
CA ASN A 98 1.92 1.83 -17.10
C ASN A 98 2.73 1.33 -15.89
N SER A 99 2.87 2.15 -14.85
CA SER A 99 3.67 1.84 -13.66
C SER A 99 3.27 2.73 -12.49
N TYR A 100 3.19 2.15 -11.30
CA TYR A 100 2.82 2.81 -10.07
C TYR A 100 3.88 2.61 -8.96
N PRO A 101 4.14 3.64 -8.13
CA PRO A 101 5.00 3.57 -6.96
C PRO A 101 4.27 2.90 -5.77
N LEU A 102 4.95 2.82 -4.62
CA LEU A 102 4.40 2.34 -3.36
C LEU A 102 3.07 3.03 -3.03
N GLY A 103 2.05 2.21 -2.75
CA GLY A 103 0.70 2.67 -2.45
C GLY A 103 -0.05 3.30 -3.65
N GLY A 104 0.51 3.22 -4.86
CA GLY A 104 -0.29 3.29 -6.07
C GLY A 104 -0.88 4.65 -6.43
N ILE A 105 -0.35 5.74 -5.87
CA ILE A 105 -0.78 7.12 -6.12
C ILE A 105 0.31 7.89 -6.84
N ILE A 106 -0.07 8.60 -7.91
CA ILE A 106 0.83 9.46 -8.68
C ILE A 106 0.22 10.86 -8.74
N ALA A 107 1.04 11.88 -8.48
CA ALA A 107 0.72 13.25 -8.83
C ALA A 107 1.48 13.62 -10.10
N ARG A 108 0.76 13.81 -11.22
CA ARG A 108 1.33 14.23 -12.51
C ARG A 108 1.15 15.73 -12.73
N ALA A 109 2.24 16.44 -13.00
CA ALA A 109 2.22 17.86 -13.32
C ALA A 109 1.54 18.08 -14.68
N LYS A 110 0.49 18.92 -14.70
CA LYS A 110 -0.21 19.29 -15.95
C LYS A 110 0.59 20.32 -16.77
N GLN A 111 1.47 21.05 -16.10
CA GLN A 111 2.23 22.17 -16.66
C GLN A 111 3.51 22.41 -15.84
N GLU A 112 4.44 23.17 -16.42
CA GLU A 112 5.54 23.78 -15.66
C GLU A 112 4.98 24.74 -14.58
N GLY A 113 5.69 24.84 -13.45
CA GLY A 113 5.27 25.63 -12.29
C GLY A 113 4.13 25.00 -11.47
N ALA A 114 3.66 23.79 -11.82
CA ALA A 114 2.81 23.01 -10.93
C ALA A 114 3.56 22.77 -9.61
N PHE A 115 2.91 22.96 -8.47
CA PHE A 115 3.60 22.91 -7.17
C PHE A 115 2.86 22.09 -6.11
N VAL A 116 3.64 21.59 -5.15
CA VAL A 116 3.21 21.04 -3.87
C VAL A 116 4.01 21.73 -2.77
N LYS A 117 3.34 22.36 -1.81
CA LYS A 117 3.91 22.75 -0.53
C LYS A 117 3.48 21.74 0.52
N LEU A 118 4.46 21.11 1.16
CA LEU A 118 4.27 20.10 2.19
C LEU A 118 4.76 20.65 3.53
N SER A 119 3.85 20.74 4.48
CA SER A 119 4.12 21.09 5.88
C SER A 119 3.92 19.87 6.77
N LEU A 120 4.70 19.77 7.85
CA LEU A 120 4.57 18.71 8.84
C LEU A 120 4.09 19.26 10.18
N ASN A 121 3.19 18.54 10.83
CA ASN A 121 2.61 18.91 12.11
C ASN A 121 3.45 18.37 13.27
N PHE A 122 4.69 18.86 13.37
CA PHE A 122 5.59 18.64 14.49
C PHE A 122 5.93 19.99 15.15
N SER A 123 6.53 19.96 16.34
CA SER A 123 7.07 21.16 17.00
C SER A 123 7.98 21.96 16.04
N LYS A 124 8.07 23.28 16.23
CA LYS A 124 8.96 24.16 15.43
C LYS A 124 10.44 23.76 15.52
N ASP A 125 10.84 23.14 16.63
CA ASP A 125 12.20 22.63 16.84
C ASP A 125 12.43 21.27 16.16
N ASN A 126 11.34 20.61 15.73
CA ASN A 126 11.35 19.30 15.08
C ASN A 126 10.90 19.45 13.61
N GLN A 127 11.69 20.12 12.79
CA GLN A 127 11.36 20.38 11.37
C GLN A 127 12.45 19.91 10.38
N ASP A 128 13.57 19.38 10.86
CA ASP A 128 14.68 18.92 10.01
C ASP A 128 14.64 17.41 9.81
N PHE A 129 14.60 16.97 8.55
CA PHE A 129 14.46 15.55 8.19
C PHE A 129 15.40 15.16 7.05
N SER A 130 15.72 13.87 6.98
CA SER A 130 16.30 13.25 5.79
C SER A 130 15.16 12.81 4.87
N THR A 131 15.08 13.43 3.69
CA THR A 131 13.99 13.23 2.74
C THR A 131 14.50 12.67 1.42
N ARG A 132 13.89 11.58 0.95
CA ARG A 132 14.02 11.08 -0.43
C ARG A 132 12.72 11.31 -1.19
N PHE A 133 12.83 11.56 -2.48
CA PHE A 133 11.71 11.80 -3.38
C PHE A 133 11.61 10.65 -4.37
N VAL A 134 10.40 10.14 -4.56
CA VAL A 134 10.09 9.17 -5.60
C VAL A 134 9.49 9.94 -6.75
N PHE A 135 10.16 9.97 -7.90
CA PHE A 135 9.73 10.79 -9.02
C PHE A 135 10.08 10.18 -10.38
N LYS A 136 9.35 10.60 -11.40
CA LYS A 136 9.56 10.23 -12.81
C LYS A 136 9.42 11.47 -13.68
N ALA A 137 10.22 11.58 -14.74
CA ALA A 137 10.18 12.73 -15.62
C ALA A 137 10.40 12.34 -17.08
N PRO A 138 9.81 13.08 -18.04
CA PRO A 138 9.95 12.79 -19.47
C PRO A 138 11.34 13.14 -20.03
N SER A 139 12.19 13.81 -19.24
CA SER A 139 13.53 14.24 -19.65
C SER A 139 14.49 14.25 -18.46
N THR A 140 15.78 14.23 -18.75
CA THR A 140 16.88 14.32 -17.77
C THR A 140 17.25 15.77 -17.40
N LEU A 141 16.68 16.77 -18.09
CA LEU A 141 17.00 18.21 -17.95
C LEU A 141 16.59 18.84 -16.60
N GLY A 142 16.01 18.05 -15.69
CA GLY A 142 15.52 18.48 -14.38
C GLY A 142 14.00 18.33 -14.28
N ALA A 143 13.54 17.56 -13.30
CA ALA A 143 12.13 17.25 -13.07
C ALA A 143 11.45 18.26 -12.14
N PHE A 144 12.09 18.53 -11.00
CA PHE A 144 11.53 19.38 -9.95
C PHE A 144 12.61 20.26 -9.32
N VAL A 145 12.21 21.39 -8.75
CA VAL A 145 13.00 22.15 -7.78
C VAL A 145 12.34 22.03 -6.42
N VAL A 146 13.12 21.67 -5.42
CA VAL A 146 12.70 21.59 -4.02
C VAL A 146 13.36 22.72 -3.25
N LYS A 147 12.56 23.56 -2.61
CA LYS A 147 13.00 24.63 -1.70
C LYS A 147 12.53 24.32 -0.30
N ASP A 148 13.39 24.45 0.69
CA ASP A 148 13.06 24.23 2.09
C ASP A 148 12.84 25.56 2.85
N SER A 149 12.40 25.49 4.11
CA SER A 149 12.07 26.69 4.90
C SER A 149 13.29 27.49 5.36
N SER A 150 14.50 26.92 5.24
CA SER A 150 15.77 27.62 5.48
C SER A 150 16.27 28.40 4.26
N GLY A 151 15.59 28.27 3.11
CA GLY A 151 15.99 28.88 1.83
C GLY A 151 16.91 28.00 0.98
N LYS A 152 17.23 26.77 1.43
CA LYS A 152 18.01 25.81 0.65
C LYS A 152 17.18 25.33 -0.54
N SER A 153 17.83 25.24 -1.71
CA SER A 153 17.19 24.78 -2.95
C SER A 153 17.98 23.63 -3.57
N LYS A 154 17.28 22.61 -4.07
CA LYS A 154 17.89 21.48 -4.79
C LYS A 154 17.04 21.11 -6.01
N ARG A 155 17.72 20.87 -7.13
CA ARG A 155 17.10 20.33 -8.35
C ARG A 155 17.08 18.80 -8.31
N LEU A 156 15.92 18.22 -8.58
CA LEU A 156 15.74 16.79 -8.83
C LEU A 156 15.86 16.53 -10.33
N GLY A 157 16.83 15.72 -10.74
CA GLY A 157 17.02 15.32 -12.14
C GLY A 157 16.88 13.81 -12.30
N ALA A 158 16.10 13.36 -13.27
CA ALA A 158 15.99 11.94 -13.59
C ALA A 158 17.27 11.45 -14.26
N LYS A 159 17.82 10.30 -13.86
CA LYS A 159 18.98 9.69 -14.53
C LYS A 159 18.63 9.16 -15.93
N LYS A 160 17.38 8.75 -16.11
CA LYS A 160 16.80 8.23 -17.36
C LYS A 160 15.38 8.78 -17.50
N ALA A 161 15.05 9.22 -18.71
CA ALA A 161 13.69 9.64 -19.05
C ALA A 161 12.69 8.49 -18.85
N ASP A 162 11.50 8.84 -18.40
CA ASP A 162 10.35 7.97 -18.19
C ASP A 162 10.56 6.73 -17.30
N LYS A 163 11.59 6.77 -16.46
CA LYS A 163 11.82 5.79 -15.39
C LYS A 163 11.60 6.46 -14.04
N TRP A 164 11.12 5.67 -13.08
CA TRP A 164 11.04 6.10 -11.70
C TRP A 164 12.44 6.14 -11.09
N HIS A 165 12.66 7.14 -10.24
CA HIS A 165 13.88 7.36 -9.50
C HIS A 165 13.51 7.63 -8.04
N ILE A 166 14.26 7.00 -7.13
CA ILE A 166 14.34 7.41 -5.73
C ILE A 166 15.56 8.32 -5.65
N SER A 167 15.38 9.55 -5.16
CA SER A 167 16.50 10.48 -5.02
C SER A 167 17.46 10.04 -3.91
N GLU A 168 18.70 10.51 -3.98
CA GLU A 168 19.58 10.51 -2.80
C GLU A 168 18.89 11.27 -1.64
N PRO A 169 19.19 10.90 -0.38
CA PRO A 169 18.64 11.58 0.79
C PRO A 169 19.10 13.04 0.85
N MET A 170 18.17 13.92 1.19
CA MET A 170 18.41 15.34 1.37
C MET A 170 18.02 15.76 2.79
N SER A 171 18.94 16.41 3.50
CA SER A 171 18.60 17.12 4.73
C SER A 171 17.82 18.40 4.38
N LEU A 172 16.55 18.44 4.76
CA LEU A 172 15.62 19.53 4.47
C LEU A 172 14.89 19.98 5.73
N ARG A 173 14.68 21.29 5.86
CA ARG A 173 13.82 21.88 6.89
C ARG A 173 12.41 22.15 6.36
N PHE A 174 11.39 21.58 6.98
CA PHE A 174 10.00 21.77 6.59
C PHE A 174 9.45 23.14 7.07
N PRO A 175 8.41 23.69 6.42
CA PRO A 175 7.75 23.20 5.20
C PRO A 175 8.65 23.27 3.97
N ILE A 176 8.43 22.35 3.02
CA ILE A 176 9.11 22.32 1.72
C ILE A 176 8.16 22.72 0.60
N HIS A 177 8.70 23.31 -0.47
CA HIS A 177 8.01 23.68 -1.69
C HIS A 177 8.64 22.95 -2.87
N ILE A 178 7.85 22.15 -3.57
CA ILE A 178 8.27 21.31 -4.69
C ILE A 178 7.58 21.85 -5.94
N GLU A 179 8.35 22.33 -6.89
CA GLU A 179 7.86 22.94 -8.14
C GLU A 179 8.30 22.11 -9.33
N SER A 180 7.37 21.80 -10.23
CA SER A 180 7.64 21.06 -11.47
C SER A 180 8.30 21.95 -12.50
N LEU A 181 9.41 21.47 -13.07
CA LEU A 181 10.13 22.13 -14.16
C LEU A 181 9.67 21.66 -15.54
N LEU A 182 8.89 20.60 -15.59
CA LEU A 182 8.42 19.99 -16.84
C LEU A 182 6.93 19.65 -16.72
N PRO A 183 6.14 19.78 -17.79
CA PRO A 183 4.86 19.08 -17.86
C PRO A 183 5.11 17.56 -17.82
N ASN A 184 4.11 16.81 -17.34
CA ASN A 184 4.15 15.35 -17.21
C ASN A 184 5.22 14.78 -16.26
N ALA A 185 5.97 15.61 -15.54
CA ALA A 185 6.76 15.13 -14.40
C ALA A 185 5.80 14.58 -13.33
N MET A 186 6.18 13.48 -12.70
CA MET A 186 5.36 12.71 -11.78
C MET A 186 6.06 12.58 -10.44
N LEU A 187 5.31 12.82 -9.36
CA LEU A 187 5.70 12.47 -7.99
C LEU A 187 4.98 11.19 -7.57
N GLY A 188 5.70 10.30 -6.92
CA GLY A 188 5.21 9.02 -6.41
C GLY A 188 5.15 8.94 -4.88
N GLY A 189 5.83 9.83 -4.19
CA GLY A 189 5.81 9.92 -2.73
C GLY A 189 7.09 10.51 -2.16
N TYR A 190 7.15 10.53 -0.84
CA TYR A 190 8.26 11.04 -0.05
C TYR A 190 8.61 10.06 1.05
N ILE A 191 9.89 9.71 1.19
CA ILE A 191 10.39 8.99 2.36
C ILE A 191 11.05 10.04 3.26
N ILE A 192 10.41 10.36 4.39
CA ILE A 192 10.78 11.42 5.33
C ILE A 192 11.13 10.74 6.66
N SER A 193 12.41 10.79 7.01
CA SER A 193 13.00 9.97 8.06
C SER A 193 13.94 10.75 8.96
N LYS A 194 14.20 10.18 10.15
CA LYS A 194 15.33 10.55 11.01
C LYS A 194 16.06 9.30 11.48
N LYS A 195 17.22 9.48 12.09
CA LYS A 195 17.91 8.38 12.76
C LYS A 195 17.12 7.95 14.00
N ASN A 196 16.93 6.64 14.18
CA ASN A 196 16.20 6.04 15.30
C ASN A 196 14.76 6.57 15.42
N ASP A 197 14.13 6.88 14.29
CA ASP A 197 12.82 7.50 14.27
C ASP A 197 11.67 6.56 14.64
N ASN A 198 10.58 7.19 15.04
CA ASN A 198 9.32 6.57 15.39
C ASN A 198 8.24 7.08 14.45
N TYR A 199 7.59 6.18 13.72
CA TYR A 199 6.52 6.57 12.81
C TYR A 199 5.52 5.44 12.58
N VAL A 200 4.33 5.84 12.10
CA VAL A 200 3.32 4.95 11.55
C VAL A 200 2.94 5.45 10.16
N ILE A 201 3.21 4.64 9.14
CA ILE A 201 2.86 4.92 7.76
C ILE A 201 1.41 4.51 7.50
N ASN A 202 0.66 5.41 6.87
CA ASN A 202 -0.67 5.14 6.34
C ASN A 202 -0.60 4.88 4.82
N LEU A 203 -0.76 3.62 4.43
CA LEU A 203 -0.86 3.16 3.03
C LEU A 203 -2.28 2.67 2.71
N GLY A 204 -3.28 3.34 3.28
CA GLY A 204 -4.69 3.11 2.95
C GLY A 204 -5.03 3.63 1.55
N ILE A 205 -5.83 2.87 0.80
CA ILE A 205 -6.37 3.28 -0.51
C ILE A 205 -7.85 2.92 -0.56
N ASN A 206 -8.73 3.93 -0.66
CA ASN A 206 -10.17 3.71 -0.71
C ASN A 206 -10.57 2.72 -1.81
N GLY A 207 -11.25 1.65 -1.41
CA GLY A 207 -11.72 0.62 -2.32
C GLY A 207 -10.65 -0.37 -2.79
N ALA A 208 -9.46 -0.37 -2.18
CA ALA A 208 -8.40 -1.31 -2.52
C ALA A 208 -8.74 -2.74 -2.07
N ARG A 209 -8.29 -3.68 -2.90
CA ARG A 209 -8.31 -5.12 -2.64
C ARG A 209 -6.91 -5.59 -2.29
N SER A 210 -6.84 -6.76 -1.66
CA SER A 210 -5.59 -7.44 -1.29
C SER A 210 -4.61 -7.67 -2.46
N ASP A 211 -5.11 -7.69 -3.70
CA ASP A 211 -4.33 -7.91 -4.92
C ASP A 211 -3.90 -6.61 -5.63
N LEU A 212 -4.25 -5.42 -5.11
CA LEU A 212 -3.97 -4.15 -5.79
C LEU A 212 -2.48 -3.91 -6.02
N TYR A 213 -1.61 -4.40 -5.12
CA TYR A 213 -0.16 -4.27 -5.22
C TYR A 213 0.42 -4.88 -6.51
N GLN A 214 -0.30 -5.80 -7.17
CA GLN A 214 0.14 -6.40 -8.42
C GLN A 214 0.19 -5.38 -9.57
N LYS A 215 -0.54 -4.27 -9.44
CA LYS A 215 -0.48 -3.15 -10.39
C LYS A 215 0.71 -2.21 -10.14
N TRP A 216 1.40 -2.35 -9.01
CA TRP A 216 2.57 -1.54 -8.70
C TRP A 216 3.80 -2.05 -9.46
N GLU A 217 4.73 -1.16 -9.82
CA GLU A 217 5.97 -1.54 -10.47
C GLU A 217 6.83 -2.31 -9.49
N GLN A 218 6.98 -3.62 -9.72
CA GLN A 218 7.52 -4.54 -8.72
C GLN A 218 8.92 -4.16 -8.24
N GLY A 219 9.81 -3.70 -9.13
CA GLY A 219 11.14 -3.25 -8.71
C GLY A 219 11.14 -1.95 -7.90
N LEU A 220 10.14 -1.09 -8.11
CA LEU A 220 10.10 0.24 -7.52
C LEU A 220 9.52 0.23 -6.11
N TRP A 221 8.29 -0.29 -5.92
CA TRP A 221 7.66 -0.23 -4.60
C TRP A 221 8.44 -1.06 -3.57
N GLN A 222 9.12 -2.12 -4.03
CA GLN A 222 10.00 -2.93 -3.18
C GLN A 222 11.24 -2.13 -2.76
N ALA A 223 11.88 -1.42 -3.69
CA ALA A 223 13.01 -0.53 -3.39
C ALA A 223 12.60 0.65 -2.48
N GLU A 224 11.39 1.20 -2.65
CA GLU A 224 10.85 2.21 -1.72
C GLU A 224 10.68 1.64 -0.32
N LEU A 225 10.19 0.40 -0.20
CA LEU A 225 9.99 -0.25 1.10
C LEU A 225 11.33 -0.55 1.81
N GLU A 226 12.36 -0.98 1.06
CA GLU A 226 13.70 -1.27 1.60
C GLU A 226 14.33 -0.09 2.35
N GLU A 227 13.91 1.15 2.07
CA GLU A 227 14.39 2.36 2.75
C GLU A 227 13.75 2.62 4.14
N LEU A 228 12.80 1.79 4.59
CA LEU A 228 11.96 2.07 5.77
C LEU A 228 12.35 1.29 7.06
N ASP A 229 13.04 0.14 7.01
CA ASP A 229 13.43 -0.71 8.17
C ASP A 229 12.30 -0.91 9.22
N LEU A 230 11.17 -1.46 8.77
CA LEU A 230 9.94 -1.62 9.54
C LEU A 230 10.05 -2.71 10.63
N ASP A 231 9.37 -2.49 11.76
CA ASP A 231 9.25 -3.44 12.88
C ASP A 231 7.89 -4.15 12.92
N LEU A 232 6.85 -3.52 12.38
CA LEU A 232 5.50 -4.09 12.26
C LEU A 232 4.85 -3.67 10.94
N ILE A 233 4.27 -4.65 10.25
CA ILE A 233 3.45 -4.43 9.06
C ILE A 233 2.04 -4.95 9.34
N ILE A 234 1.05 -4.05 9.27
CA ILE A 234 -0.37 -4.38 9.41
C ILE A 234 -1.00 -4.39 8.01
N LEU A 235 -1.65 -5.49 7.65
CA LEU A 235 -2.37 -5.67 6.38
C LEU A 235 -3.87 -5.74 6.65
N SER A 236 -4.58 -4.65 6.33
CA SER A 236 -6.02 -4.48 6.56
C SER A 236 -6.78 -4.46 5.23
N TYR A 237 -6.97 -5.64 4.65
CA TYR A 237 -7.73 -5.86 3.42
C TYR A 237 -8.86 -6.89 3.66
N GLY A 238 -9.62 -7.20 2.61
CA GLY A 238 -10.71 -8.17 2.66
C GLY A 238 -12.09 -7.54 2.50
N SER A 239 -12.29 -6.28 2.89
CA SER A 239 -13.60 -5.62 2.78
C SER A 239 -14.06 -5.51 1.32
N ASN A 240 -13.18 -5.02 0.43
CA ASN A 240 -13.47 -4.89 -0.99
C ASN A 240 -13.35 -6.21 -1.75
N ASP A 241 -12.53 -7.15 -1.26
CA ASP A 241 -12.46 -8.52 -1.79
C ASP A 241 -13.80 -9.25 -1.59
N ALA A 242 -14.52 -8.94 -0.51
CA ALA A 242 -15.82 -9.50 -0.19
C ALA A 242 -16.99 -8.83 -0.92
N ILE A 243 -16.82 -7.76 -1.72
CA ILE A 243 -17.96 -7.08 -2.38
C ILE A 243 -18.57 -7.96 -3.49
N ALA A 244 -17.75 -8.77 -4.16
CA ALA A 244 -18.21 -9.65 -5.24
C ALA A 244 -19.19 -10.71 -4.70
N THR A 245 -20.19 -11.08 -5.51
CA THR A 245 -21.19 -12.10 -5.13
C THR A 245 -20.57 -13.48 -4.92
N THR A 246 -19.50 -13.78 -5.65
CA THR A 246 -18.70 -15.00 -5.52
C THR A 246 -17.24 -14.63 -5.35
N ILE A 247 -16.49 -15.46 -4.62
CA ILE A 247 -15.05 -15.29 -4.44
C ILE A 247 -14.32 -16.61 -4.69
N ASN A 248 -13.19 -16.52 -5.41
CA ASN A 248 -12.21 -17.58 -5.47
C ASN A 248 -11.25 -17.45 -4.27
N THR A 249 -11.58 -18.11 -3.16
CA THR A 249 -10.78 -18.05 -1.92
C THR A 249 -9.36 -18.57 -2.11
N LYS A 250 -9.15 -19.55 -3.00
CA LYS A 250 -7.81 -20.06 -3.33
C LYS A 250 -6.95 -18.97 -3.97
N LEU A 251 -7.47 -18.27 -4.99
CA LEU A 251 -6.75 -17.18 -5.64
C LEU A 251 -6.52 -16.00 -4.69
N TYR A 252 -7.51 -15.67 -3.84
CA TYR A 252 -7.38 -14.67 -2.79
C TYR A 252 -6.20 -14.98 -1.86
N LYS A 253 -6.17 -16.18 -1.26
CA LYS A 253 -5.08 -16.63 -0.38
C LYS A 253 -3.73 -16.63 -1.11
N GLN A 254 -3.67 -17.13 -2.35
CA GLN A 254 -2.43 -17.17 -3.12
C GLN A 254 -1.84 -15.77 -3.38
N ASN A 255 -2.67 -14.82 -3.81
CA ASN A 255 -2.25 -13.45 -4.08
C ASN A 255 -1.79 -12.74 -2.82
N PHE A 256 -2.51 -12.93 -1.71
CA PHE A 256 -2.20 -12.28 -0.45
C PHE A 256 -0.99 -12.91 0.25
N ALA A 257 -0.83 -14.25 0.19
CA ALA A 257 0.39 -14.95 0.61
C ALA A 257 1.64 -14.44 -0.13
N LYS A 258 1.54 -14.21 -1.45
CA LYS A 258 2.65 -13.64 -2.23
C LYS A 258 3.04 -12.24 -1.72
N LEU A 259 2.08 -11.41 -1.33
CA LEU A 259 2.38 -10.11 -0.71
C LEU A 259 3.10 -10.30 0.63
N ILE A 260 2.54 -11.12 1.54
CA ILE A 260 3.11 -11.41 2.86
C ILE A 260 4.57 -11.88 2.75
N ARG A 261 4.83 -12.86 1.89
CA ARG A 261 6.19 -13.41 1.68
C ARG A 261 7.15 -12.39 1.07
N THR A 262 6.67 -11.54 0.18
CA THR A 262 7.48 -10.43 -0.37
C THR A 262 7.84 -9.45 0.74
N LEU A 263 6.89 -9.07 1.60
CA LEU A 263 7.13 -8.17 2.72
C LEU A 263 8.11 -8.76 3.74
N ARG A 264 7.98 -10.05 4.11
CA ARG A 264 8.96 -10.73 4.98
C ARG A 264 10.37 -10.68 4.41
N LYS A 265 10.53 -10.84 3.10
CA LYS A 265 11.84 -10.77 2.44
C LYS A 265 12.45 -9.37 2.52
N LEU A 266 11.63 -8.32 2.29
CA LEU A 266 12.08 -6.93 2.28
C LEU A 266 12.32 -6.38 3.68
N GLN A 267 11.52 -6.83 4.65
CA GLN A 267 11.51 -6.36 6.04
C GLN A 267 11.70 -7.55 6.99
N PRO A 268 12.89 -8.15 7.03
CA PRO A 268 13.13 -9.42 7.72
C PRO A 268 12.97 -9.34 9.23
N LYS A 269 12.95 -8.15 9.83
CA LYS A 269 12.71 -7.94 11.26
C LYS A 269 11.24 -7.65 11.57
N ALA A 270 10.43 -7.33 10.57
CA ALA A 270 9.05 -6.92 10.80
C ALA A 270 8.18 -8.12 11.18
N SER A 271 7.40 -7.97 12.24
CA SER A 271 6.24 -8.83 12.45
C SER A 271 5.15 -8.47 11.46
N ILE A 272 4.34 -9.45 11.04
CA ILE A 272 3.18 -9.21 10.17
C ILE A 272 1.90 -9.48 10.95
N LEU A 273 0.94 -8.57 10.82
CA LEU A 273 -0.39 -8.70 11.40
C LEU A 273 -1.45 -8.56 10.29
N LEU A 274 -2.35 -9.55 10.20
CA LEU A 274 -3.55 -9.43 9.38
C LEU A 274 -4.69 -8.86 10.23
N LEU A 275 -5.20 -7.70 9.83
CA LEU A 275 -6.34 -7.04 10.46
C LEU A 275 -7.60 -7.40 9.67
N GLY A 276 -8.40 -8.34 10.19
CA GLY A 276 -9.61 -8.85 9.56
C GLY A 276 -10.69 -7.77 9.42
N ALA A 277 -11.30 -7.67 8.25
CA ALA A 277 -12.30 -6.65 7.94
C ALA A 277 -13.62 -6.83 8.73
N PRO A 278 -14.29 -5.73 9.12
CA PRO A 278 -15.61 -5.80 9.72
C PRO A 278 -16.66 -6.28 8.69
N GLN A 279 -17.85 -6.64 9.17
CA GLN A 279 -18.96 -7.10 8.35
C GLN A 279 -19.25 -6.15 7.19
N VAL A 280 -19.12 -6.68 5.97
CA VAL A 280 -19.40 -5.98 4.71
C VAL A 280 -20.90 -6.05 4.42
N ARG A 281 -21.59 -4.91 4.50
CA ARG A 281 -23.01 -4.80 4.15
C ARG A 281 -23.21 -3.88 2.96
N LEU A 282 -24.00 -4.34 2.01
CA LEU A 282 -24.28 -3.67 0.75
C LEU A 282 -25.69 -3.08 0.75
N LYS A 283 -25.79 -1.81 0.36
CA LYS A 283 -27.07 -1.12 0.23
C LYS A 283 -27.87 -1.73 -0.92
N GLN A 284 -29.10 -2.10 -0.64
CA GLN A 284 -30.06 -2.64 -1.61
C GLN A 284 -30.89 -1.51 -2.23
N LYS A 285 -31.60 -1.81 -3.34
CA LYS A 285 -32.48 -0.84 -4.02
C LYS A 285 -33.57 -0.28 -3.09
N ASN A 286 -34.06 -1.09 -2.15
CA ASN A 286 -35.07 -0.69 -1.16
C ASN A 286 -34.49 0.10 0.04
N GLY A 287 -33.20 0.45 0.01
CA GLY A 287 -32.53 1.21 1.08
C GLY A 287 -32.01 0.37 2.25
N SER A 288 -32.38 -0.90 2.35
CA SER A 288 -31.87 -1.81 3.38
C SER A 288 -30.40 -2.19 3.14
N TYR A 289 -29.73 -2.69 4.18
CA TYR A 289 -28.35 -3.17 4.11
C TYR A 289 -28.29 -4.66 4.41
N VAL A 290 -27.78 -5.44 3.45
CA VAL A 290 -27.65 -6.91 3.55
C VAL A 290 -26.18 -7.28 3.52
N GLN A 291 -25.78 -8.27 4.32
CA GLN A 291 -24.41 -8.77 4.33
C GLN A 291 -24.02 -9.30 2.94
N SER A 292 -22.79 -9.03 2.53
CA SER A 292 -22.25 -9.63 1.31
C SER A 292 -22.17 -11.15 1.43
N LYS A 293 -22.55 -11.85 0.37
CA LYS A 293 -22.52 -13.32 0.30
C LYS A 293 -21.11 -13.90 0.45
N SER A 294 -20.09 -13.17 -0.01
CA SER A 294 -18.69 -13.61 0.05
C SER A 294 -17.98 -13.24 1.37
N TYR A 295 -18.63 -12.46 2.25
CA TYR A 295 -17.97 -11.94 3.44
C TYR A 295 -17.41 -13.05 4.35
N GLU A 296 -18.23 -14.05 4.67
CA GLU A 296 -17.80 -15.14 5.56
C GLU A 296 -16.67 -15.97 4.93
N SER A 297 -16.75 -16.25 3.62
CA SER A 297 -15.68 -16.93 2.89
C SER A 297 -14.37 -16.14 2.91
N VAL A 298 -14.42 -14.81 2.78
CA VAL A 298 -13.23 -13.96 2.87
C VAL A 298 -12.67 -13.97 4.28
N ARG A 299 -13.52 -13.74 5.28
CA ARG A 299 -13.14 -13.70 6.70
C ARG A 299 -12.43 -14.99 7.12
N GLN A 300 -13.02 -16.14 6.81
CA GLN A 300 -12.42 -17.45 7.04
C GLN A 300 -11.10 -17.61 6.28
N ALA A 301 -11.06 -17.27 4.98
CA ALA A 301 -9.84 -17.39 4.18
C ALA A 301 -8.70 -16.51 4.70
N THR A 302 -8.98 -15.32 5.23
CA THR A 302 -7.99 -14.44 5.87
C THR A 302 -7.44 -15.04 7.16
N ARG A 303 -8.31 -15.63 8.01
CA ARG A 303 -7.88 -16.29 9.24
C ARG A 303 -7.03 -17.54 8.94
N GLU A 304 -7.44 -18.34 7.97
CA GLU A 304 -6.63 -19.47 7.51
C GLU A 304 -5.30 -19.02 6.91
N LEU A 305 -5.29 -17.94 6.12
CA LEU A 305 -4.05 -17.38 5.58
C LEU A 305 -3.10 -16.92 6.70
N ALA A 306 -3.61 -16.25 7.74
CA ALA A 306 -2.82 -15.85 8.89
C ALA A 306 -2.14 -17.06 9.54
N LYS A 307 -2.89 -18.17 9.66
CA LYS A 307 -2.36 -19.44 10.15
C LYS A 307 -1.32 -20.04 9.21
N ASP A 308 -1.60 -20.09 7.91
CA ASP A 308 -0.71 -20.71 6.90
C ASP A 308 0.62 -19.95 6.72
N GLU A 309 0.61 -18.63 6.96
CA GLU A 309 1.79 -17.75 6.83
C GLU A 309 2.39 -17.33 8.19
N ASN A 310 1.96 -17.97 9.28
CA ASN A 310 2.42 -17.75 10.65
C ASN A 310 2.44 -16.25 11.03
N THR A 311 1.32 -15.54 10.86
CA THR A 311 1.21 -14.12 11.19
C THR A 311 0.43 -13.92 12.49
N LEU A 312 0.48 -12.71 13.03
CA LEU A 312 -0.53 -12.26 13.98
C LEU A 312 -1.88 -12.07 13.24
N TYR A 313 -2.98 -12.23 13.97
CA TYR A 313 -4.33 -12.00 13.46
C TYR A 313 -5.21 -11.31 14.50
N PHE A 314 -5.87 -10.25 14.09
CA PHE A 314 -6.91 -9.58 14.88
C PHE A 314 -8.14 -9.38 14.00
N ASP A 315 -9.30 -9.86 14.42
CA ASP A 315 -10.54 -9.72 13.65
C ASP A 315 -11.38 -8.55 14.18
N MET A 316 -11.54 -7.50 13.36
CA MET A 316 -12.39 -6.36 13.72
C MET A 316 -13.83 -6.80 13.97
N GLN A 317 -14.32 -7.82 13.27
CA GLN A 317 -15.70 -8.29 13.43
C GLN A 317 -15.91 -9.02 14.75
N ASP A 318 -14.97 -9.86 15.20
CA ASP A 318 -15.06 -10.49 16.53
C ASP A 318 -15.11 -9.42 17.62
N PHE A 319 -14.26 -8.39 17.52
CA PHE A 319 -14.31 -7.27 18.45
C PHE A 319 -15.67 -6.57 18.46
N ILE A 320 -16.26 -6.30 17.29
CA ILE A 320 -17.58 -5.70 17.16
C ILE A 320 -18.64 -6.60 17.79
N ASP A 321 -18.61 -7.90 17.54
CA ASP A 321 -19.60 -8.86 18.03
C ASP A 321 -19.53 -9.04 19.54
N GLU A 322 -18.33 -9.21 20.11
CA GLU A 322 -18.12 -9.29 21.56
C GLU A 322 -18.48 -7.99 22.30
N SER A 323 -18.41 -6.84 21.61
CA SER A 323 -18.81 -5.54 22.15
C SER A 323 -20.31 -5.21 21.96
N GLY A 324 -21.10 -6.17 21.46
CA GLY A 324 -22.56 -6.11 21.38
C GLY A 324 -23.11 -6.06 19.95
N GLY A 325 -22.26 -6.29 18.95
CA GLY A 325 -22.64 -6.46 17.56
C GLY A 325 -22.86 -5.16 16.79
N LYS A 326 -22.89 -5.30 15.47
CA LYS A 326 -22.96 -4.15 14.54
C LYS A 326 -24.18 -3.28 14.76
N GLN A 327 -25.35 -3.85 15.10
CA GLN A 327 -26.56 -3.06 15.31
C GLN A 327 -26.43 -2.12 16.51
N LYS A 328 -25.82 -2.58 17.61
CA LYS A 328 -25.52 -1.72 18.76
C LYS A 328 -24.54 -0.62 18.37
N TRP A 329 -23.50 -0.96 17.63
CA TRP A 329 -22.52 0.02 17.13
C TRP A 329 -23.16 1.07 16.22
N ILE A 330 -24.14 0.71 15.40
CA ILE A 330 -24.89 1.67 14.57
C ILE A 330 -25.70 2.61 15.46
N THR A 331 -26.47 2.07 16.42
CA THR A 331 -27.28 2.87 17.34
C THR A 331 -26.43 3.82 18.20
N GLN A 332 -25.19 3.42 18.53
CA GLN A 332 -24.22 4.23 19.28
C GLN A 332 -23.32 5.12 18.40
N ALA A 333 -23.61 5.25 17.10
CA ALA A 333 -22.80 6.02 16.14
C ALA A 333 -21.31 5.62 16.06
N LEU A 334 -20.98 4.37 16.39
CA LEU A 334 -19.66 3.75 16.23
C LEU A 334 -19.48 3.10 14.85
N SER A 335 -20.57 2.70 14.19
CA SER A 335 -20.57 2.11 12.85
C SER A 335 -21.59 2.80 11.95
N LYS A 336 -21.31 2.86 10.65
CA LYS A 336 -22.35 3.10 9.66
C LYS A 336 -23.13 1.80 9.38
N PRO A 337 -24.31 1.88 8.73
CA PRO A 337 -25.06 0.69 8.31
C PRO A 337 -24.36 -0.17 7.25
N ASP A 338 -23.40 0.42 6.52
CA ASP A 338 -22.59 -0.26 5.52
C ASP A 338 -21.34 -0.91 6.14
N VAL A 339 -20.27 -1.07 5.37
CA VAL A 339 -19.00 -1.62 5.86
C VAL A 339 -18.22 -0.68 6.79
N HIS A 340 -18.42 0.64 6.68
CA HIS A 340 -17.55 1.62 7.30
C HIS A 340 -17.88 1.84 8.79
N LEU A 341 -16.83 2.08 9.57
CA LEU A 341 -16.98 2.55 10.95
C LEU A 341 -17.01 4.09 10.99
N SER A 342 -17.45 4.65 12.11
CA SER A 342 -17.22 6.06 12.39
C SER A 342 -15.79 6.27 12.90
N PRO A 343 -15.28 7.53 12.95
CA PRO A 343 -13.98 7.82 13.56
C PRO A 343 -13.83 7.23 14.97
N TYR A 344 -14.89 7.25 15.77
CA TYR A 344 -14.90 6.66 17.11
C TYR A 344 -14.86 5.13 17.09
N GLY A 345 -15.57 4.48 16.17
CA GLY A 345 -15.48 3.02 16.00
C GLY A 345 -14.07 2.57 15.59
N TYR A 346 -13.44 3.27 14.64
CA TYR A 346 -12.04 3.01 14.29
C TYR A 346 -11.08 3.23 15.47
N LYS A 347 -11.32 4.25 16.29
CA LYS A 347 -10.55 4.47 17.51
C LYS A 347 -10.64 3.25 18.43
N LEU A 348 -11.84 2.77 18.75
CA LEU A 348 -12.03 1.61 19.64
C LEU A 348 -11.35 0.34 19.12
N VAL A 349 -11.42 0.06 17.81
CA VAL A 349 -10.69 -1.05 17.19
C VAL A 349 -9.18 -0.92 17.44
N ALA A 350 -8.62 0.25 17.15
CA ALA A 350 -7.17 0.48 17.29
C ALA A 350 -6.71 0.45 18.76
N GLU A 351 -7.54 0.93 19.69
CA GLU A 351 -7.30 0.85 21.13
C GLU A 351 -7.24 -0.60 21.62
N SER A 352 -8.21 -1.43 21.22
CA SER A 352 -8.20 -2.86 21.55
C SER A 352 -6.99 -3.57 20.96
N LEU A 353 -6.69 -3.33 19.68
CA LEU A 353 -5.52 -3.88 19.02
C LEU A 353 -4.22 -3.49 19.75
N ALA A 354 -4.08 -2.22 20.12
CA ALA A 354 -2.89 -1.72 20.80
C ALA A 354 -2.71 -2.32 22.20
N LEU A 355 -3.81 -2.51 22.96
CA LEU A 355 -3.73 -3.22 24.24
C LEU A 355 -3.25 -4.66 24.03
N HIS A 356 -3.88 -5.42 23.13
CA HIS A 356 -3.55 -6.83 22.96
C HIS A 356 -2.12 -7.06 22.47
N LEU A 357 -1.61 -6.18 21.60
CA LEU A 357 -0.19 -6.21 21.19
C LEU A 357 0.75 -6.02 22.39
N ARG A 358 0.43 -5.08 23.30
CA ARG A 358 1.20 -4.85 24.53
C ARG A 358 1.11 -6.03 25.50
N GLU A 359 -0.08 -6.56 25.71
CA GLU A 359 -0.27 -7.72 26.59
C GLU A 359 0.50 -8.94 26.06
N LEU A 360 0.47 -9.17 24.74
CA LEU A 360 1.24 -10.24 24.11
C LEU A 360 2.75 -10.00 24.27
N ALA A 361 3.23 -8.77 24.07
CA ALA A 361 4.63 -8.41 24.28
C ALA A 361 5.08 -8.65 25.74
N GLN A 362 4.25 -8.27 26.72
CA GLN A 362 4.53 -8.50 28.14
C GLN A 362 4.55 -10.00 28.50
N LYS A 363 3.68 -10.82 27.90
CA LYS A 363 3.69 -12.28 28.07
C LYS A 363 5.00 -12.87 27.54
N HIS A 364 5.47 -12.42 26.37
CA HIS A 364 6.75 -12.83 25.80
C HIS A 364 7.94 -12.46 26.69
N ALA A 365 7.93 -11.26 27.31
CA ALA A 365 9.00 -10.84 28.22
C ALA A 365 9.08 -11.73 29.48
N LYS A 366 7.93 -12.15 30.04
CA LYS A 366 7.88 -13.00 31.24
C LYS A 366 8.22 -14.47 30.97
N HIS A 367 8.00 -14.94 29.75
CA HIS A 367 8.25 -16.33 29.35
C HIS A 367 8.96 -16.36 27.98
N PRO A 368 10.25 -16.00 27.91
CA PRO A 368 11.00 -16.07 26.67
C PRO A 368 11.00 -17.52 26.18
N SER A 369 10.36 -17.76 25.04
CA SER A 369 10.30 -19.07 24.40
C SER A 369 11.74 -19.58 24.16
N LYS A 370 12.00 -20.85 24.52
CA LYS A 370 13.31 -21.49 24.31
C LYS A 370 13.66 -21.39 22.81
N LYS A 371 14.79 -20.74 22.50
CA LYS A 371 15.26 -20.46 21.13
C LYS A 371 15.09 -21.67 20.18
N PRO A 372 14.58 -21.47 18.95
CA PRO A 372 14.82 -22.42 17.87
C PRO A 372 16.33 -22.45 17.56
N LYS A 373 16.87 -23.65 17.30
CA LYS A 373 18.26 -23.82 16.84
C LYS A 373 18.45 -23.04 15.53
N PRO A 374 19.59 -22.35 15.32
CA PRO A 374 19.86 -21.64 14.08
C PRO A 374 19.89 -22.61 12.90
N THR A 375 18.96 -22.42 11.96
CA THR A 375 18.97 -23.05 10.64
C THR A 375 20.23 -22.59 9.91
N GLN A 376 20.97 -23.56 9.36
CA GLN A 376 22.25 -23.33 8.68
C GLN A 376 22.09 -22.34 7.52
N LYS A 377 23.07 -21.43 7.38
CA LYS A 377 23.19 -20.50 6.24
C LYS A 377 23.17 -21.27 4.91
N PRO A 378 22.56 -20.71 3.84
CA PRO A 378 22.72 -21.26 2.49
C PRO A 378 24.19 -21.18 2.09
N GLN A 379 24.78 -22.33 1.74
CA GLN A 379 26.13 -22.39 1.20
C GLN A 379 26.18 -21.69 -0.17
N LYS A 380 27.19 -20.82 -0.29
CA LYS A 380 27.56 -20.09 -1.50
C LYS A 380 28.15 -21.10 -2.49
N LEU A 381 27.52 -21.27 -3.67
CA LEU A 381 28.15 -21.98 -4.78
C LEU A 381 29.32 -21.14 -5.31
N THR A 382 30.53 -21.63 -5.12
CA THR A 382 31.72 -21.26 -5.90
C THR A 382 32.19 -22.48 -6.66
N LYS A 383 32.35 -22.30 -7.97
CA LYS A 383 32.91 -23.26 -8.93
C LYS A 383 34.45 -23.24 -8.90
N GLU A 384 35.00 -24.33 -9.43
CA GLU A 384 36.35 -24.57 -9.99
C GLU A 384 37.47 -25.07 -9.07
N GLU A 385 37.84 -26.35 -9.23
CA GLU A 385 39.12 -26.89 -9.76
C GLU A 385 39.00 -28.43 -9.83
N LYS A 386 39.02 -29.07 -11.00
CA LYS A 386 40.15 -29.71 -11.71
C LYS A 386 40.98 -30.70 -10.88
N GLU A 387 40.78 -32.01 -11.09
CA GLU A 387 41.70 -32.95 -11.78
C GLU A 387 41.24 -34.43 -11.62
N GLU A 388 41.36 -35.17 -12.73
CA GLU A 388 41.13 -36.61 -12.96
C GLU A 388 42.26 -37.51 -12.37
N PRO A 389 42.28 -38.84 -12.60
CA PRO A 389 41.21 -39.84 -12.56
C PRO A 389 41.62 -41.07 -11.70
N ASP A 390 40.68 -41.98 -11.43
CA ASP A 390 41.06 -43.37 -11.14
C ASP A 390 40.15 -44.37 -11.85
N THR A 391 40.84 -45.30 -12.50
CA THR A 391 40.36 -46.34 -13.43
C THR A 391 39.53 -47.44 -12.77
N LYS A 392 38.52 -47.96 -13.49
CA LYS A 392 38.39 -49.41 -13.80
C LYS A 392 37.24 -49.72 -14.76
N GLU A 393 37.56 -50.64 -15.66
CA GLU A 393 36.89 -51.09 -16.88
C GLU A 393 35.72 -52.06 -16.66
N GLN A 394 34.84 -52.12 -17.66
CA GLN A 394 34.23 -53.32 -18.30
C GLN A 394 33.20 -52.79 -19.33
N ASP A 395 33.55 -52.56 -20.60
CA ASP A 395 33.66 -53.48 -21.76
C ASP A 395 32.36 -54.22 -22.15
N SER A 396 31.76 -53.79 -23.27
CA SER A 396 31.48 -54.65 -24.43
C SER A 396 30.97 -53.83 -25.63
N SER A 397 31.90 -53.51 -26.54
CA SER A 397 31.85 -53.61 -28.01
C SER A 397 30.53 -53.43 -28.80
N GLN A 398 30.49 -52.46 -29.73
CA GLN A 398 30.59 -52.69 -31.20
C GLN A 398 30.51 -51.36 -32.01
N GLU A 399 31.47 -51.19 -32.91
CA GLU A 399 31.61 -50.20 -34.00
C GLU A 399 31.89 -51.03 -35.30
N PRO A 400 31.99 -50.50 -36.56
CA PRO A 400 32.30 -49.11 -36.92
C PRO A 400 31.65 -48.51 -38.20
N GLN A 401 31.95 -47.22 -38.38
CA GLN A 401 32.44 -46.57 -39.62
C GLN A 401 31.52 -45.72 -40.54
N SER A 402 32.07 -44.52 -40.73
CA SER A 402 31.82 -43.38 -41.61
C SER A 402 31.82 -43.66 -43.11
N LEU A 403 31.24 -42.73 -43.90
CA LEU A 403 31.92 -42.12 -45.06
C LEU A 403 31.22 -40.84 -45.53
N ASP A 404 31.97 -40.10 -46.33
CA ASP A 404 32.01 -38.66 -46.57
C ASP A 404 31.30 -38.25 -47.89
N SER A 405 31.17 -36.93 -48.05
CA SER A 405 31.18 -36.15 -49.30
C SER A 405 29.89 -35.79 -50.06
N THR A 406 29.84 -34.50 -50.40
CA THR A 406 28.93 -33.74 -51.27
C THR A 406 29.25 -33.95 -52.76
N PRO A 407 28.42 -33.47 -53.72
CA PRO A 407 28.71 -32.17 -54.36
C PRO A 407 27.50 -31.33 -54.87
N LYS A 408 27.84 -30.06 -55.20
CA LYS A 408 27.11 -28.92 -55.83
C LYS A 408 26.48 -29.26 -57.22
N SER A 409 25.65 -28.46 -57.93
CA SER A 409 25.66 -26.99 -58.18
C SER A 409 24.48 -26.48 -59.08
N LYS A 410 24.28 -25.14 -59.08
CA LYS A 410 23.79 -24.18 -60.15
C LYS A 410 22.30 -24.14 -60.57
N GLU A 411 21.64 -23.01 -60.92
CA GLU A 411 21.99 -21.58 -61.16
C GLU A 411 20.71 -20.67 -61.32
N LEU A 412 20.81 -19.36 -60.96
CA LEU A 412 20.29 -18.08 -61.58
C LEU A 412 18.75 -17.85 -61.74
N VAL A 413 18.09 -16.66 -61.70
CA VAL A 413 18.42 -15.20 -61.64
C VAL A 413 17.13 -14.32 -61.48
N GLN A 414 17.29 -13.16 -60.81
CA GLN A 414 16.65 -11.80 -60.88
C GLN A 414 15.12 -11.49 -60.84
N ASP A 415 14.84 -10.43 -60.05
CA ASP A 415 13.69 -9.48 -59.90
C ASP A 415 13.49 -8.55 -61.14
N PRO A 416 12.59 -7.51 -61.20
CA PRO A 416 11.50 -7.02 -60.30
C PRO A 416 10.21 -6.48 -61.02
N GLN A 417 9.19 -6.02 -60.26
CA GLN A 417 8.41 -4.74 -60.40
C GLN A 417 6.90 -4.78 -60.01
N GLU A 418 6.48 -3.79 -59.21
CA GLU A 418 5.11 -3.21 -58.99
C GLU A 418 4.64 -2.41 -60.24
N PRO A 419 3.35 -1.94 -60.43
CA PRO A 419 2.53 -1.19 -59.43
C PRO A 419 0.97 -1.19 -59.56
N SER A 420 0.32 -0.48 -58.61
CA SER A 420 -0.83 0.47 -58.75
C SER A 420 -2.33 0.08 -58.62
N GLN A 421 -2.95 0.74 -57.63
CA GLN A 421 -4.30 1.31 -57.39
C GLN A 421 -5.41 1.34 -58.48
N ALA A 422 -6.68 1.16 -58.07
CA ALA A 422 -7.81 2.11 -58.27
C ALA A 422 -9.16 1.65 -57.60
N GLN A 423 -9.88 2.59 -56.98
CA GLN A 423 -11.32 2.61 -56.60
C GLN A 423 -12.15 3.33 -57.71
N PRO A 424 -13.45 3.71 -57.56
CA PRO A 424 -14.69 3.07 -57.04
C PRO A 424 -15.87 3.20 -58.05
N LEU A 425 -17.08 2.70 -57.72
CA LEU A 425 -18.33 3.00 -58.47
C LEU A 425 -19.54 3.29 -57.56
N GLU A 426 -20.18 4.44 -57.78
CA GLU A 426 -21.48 4.88 -57.27
C GLU A 426 -22.63 4.51 -58.24
N SER A 427 -23.86 4.36 -57.74
CA SER A 427 -25.07 4.98 -58.34
C SER A 427 -26.35 4.87 -57.48
N LYS A 428 -26.88 6.04 -57.02
CA LYS A 428 -28.26 6.63 -57.12
C LYS A 428 -29.49 5.70 -57.17
N LYS A 429 -30.73 6.03 -56.71
CA LYS A 429 -31.43 7.08 -55.91
C LYS A 429 -32.91 6.60 -55.87
N ASP A 430 -33.64 6.79 -54.75
CA ASP A 430 -34.98 7.41 -54.70
C ASP A 430 -35.69 7.19 -53.36
N SER A 431 -36.26 8.28 -52.84
CA SER A 431 -37.17 8.37 -51.67
C SER A 431 -38.60 8.68 -52.19
N PRO A 432 -39.72 8.51 -51.43
CA PRO A 432 -40.00 9.37 -50.27
C PRO A 432 -40.94 8.84 -49.15
N LYS A 433 -40.97 9.64 -48.07
CA LYS A 433 -42.03 9.91 -47.05
C LYS A 433 -41.82 9.40 -45.61
N ALA A 434 -41.66 10.38 -44.71
CA ALA A 434 -41.90 10.32 -43.26
C ALA A 434 -43.39 10.58 -42.93
N PRO A 435 -43.85 10.37 -41.68
CA PRO A 435 -43.76 11.45 -40.67
C PRO A 435 -43.54 11.04 -39.20
N LYS A 436 -42.87 11.95 -38.45
CA LYS A 436 -43.04 12.39 -37.02
C LYS A 436 -42.84 11.34 -35.91
N ASP A 437 -42.22 11.58 -34.75
CA ASP A 437 -42.05 12.78 -33.92
C ASP A 437 -40.87 12.61 -32.91
N SER A 438 -40.48 13.73 -32.30
CA SER A 438 -39.73 13.91 -31.03
C SER A 438 -38.18 13.85 -31.02
N ALA A 439 -37.62 14.99 -30.60
CA ALA A 439 -36.20 15.32 -30.46
C ALA A 439 -35.60 14.90 -29.11
N PRO A 440 -34.26 14.75 -29.00
CA PRO A 440 -33.53 14.95 -27.75
C PRO A 440 -32.72 16.25 -27.74
N GLN A 441 -32.77 16.93 -26.59
CA GLN A 441 -32.09 18.19 -26.26
C GLN A 441 -30.55 18.07 -26.21
N GLU A 442 -29.88 19.18 -26.56
CA GLU A 442 -28.44 19.41 -26.43
C GLU A 442 -27.96 19.43 -24.95
N PRO A 443 -26.71 19.01 -24.66
CA PRO A 443 -26.09 19.22 -23.35
C PRO A 443 -25.41 20.60 -23.25
N SER A 444 -25.71 21.32 -22.17
CA SER A 444 -25.04 22.58 -21.78
C SER A 444 -23.83 22.35 -20.84
N PRO A 445 -22.91 23.33 -20.69
CA PRO A 445 -21.47 23.07 -20.71
C PRO A 445 -20.76 23.05 -19.34
N ALA A 446 -19.49 22.62 -19.42
CA ALA A 446 -18.49 22.42 -18.38
C ALA A 446 -18.32 23.56 -17.35
N SER A 447 -18.15 23.17 -16.08
CA SER A 447 -17.71 24.02 -14.98
C SER A 447 -16.18 23.99 -14.82
N LYS A 448 -15.58 25.18 -14.63
CA LYS A 448 -14.14 25.44 -14.42
C LYS A 448 -13.60 24.78 -13.13
N PRO A 449 -12.29 24.45 -13.05
CA PRO A 449 -11.71 23.80 -11.88
C PRO A 449 -11.50 24.78 -10.71
N GLN A 450 -12.16 24.51 -9.57
CA GLN A 450 -11.89 25.13 -8.28
C GLN A 450 -10.63 24.53 -7.64
N SER A 451 -9.82 25.39 -7.00
CA SER A 451 -8.74 24.99 -6.10
C SER A 451 -9.33 24.32 -4.87
N LEU A 452 -9.10 23.01 -4.70
CA LEU A 452 -9.46 22.29 -3.49
C LEU A 452 -8.36 22.49 -2.45
N ASP A 453 -8.67 23.28 -1.43
CA ASP A 453 -7.90 23.35 -0.19
C ASP A 453 -8.25 22.10 0.65
N SER A 454 -7.30 21.19 0.82
CA SER A 454 -7.48 20.01 1.68
C SER A 454 -7.24 20.39 3.13
N SER A 455 -8.20 21.12 3.72
CA SER A 455 -8.30 21.23 5.17
C SER A 455 -8.58 19.85 5.78
N PRO A 456 -8.01 19.49 6.94
CA PRO A 456 -8.36 18.26 7.64
C PRO A 456 -9.87 18.18 7.85
N LEU A 457 -10.46 17.01 7.67
CA LEU A 457 -11.87 16.81 8.02
C LEU A 457 -12.04 17.16 9.51
N PRO A 458 -12.88 18.12 9.89
CA PRO A 458 -13.09 18.43 11.30
C PRO A 458 -13.71 17.22 11.99
N MET A 459 -13.09 16.79 13.08
CA MET A 459 -13.79 15.98 14.07
C MET A 459 -14.86 16.88 14.71
N PRO A 460 -16.07 16.37 15.01
CA PRO A 460 -16.93 17.04 15.97
C PRO A 460 -16.15 17.20 17.29
N ALA A 461 -16.31 18.35 17.94
CA ALA A 461 -15.69 18.62 19.24
C ALA A 461 -15.98 17.47 20.22
N GLU A 462 -15.05 17.19 21.13
CA GLU A 462 -15.18 16.14 22.17
C GLU A 462 -16.50 16.23 22.98
N SER A 463 -17.18 17.37 22.95
CA SER A 463 -18.42 17.64 23.67
C SER A 463 -19.72 17.27 22.96
N SER A 464 -19.72 16.68 21.75
CA SER A 464 -20.98 16.39 21.03
C SER A 464 -21.56 15.00 21.31
N ALA A 465 -20.92 14.20 22.16
CA ALA A 465 -21.52 12.99 22.73
C ALA A 465 -22.18 13.38 24.06
N PRO A 466 -23.49 13.12 24.27
CA PRO A 466 -24.11 13.39 25.56
C PRO A 466 -23.30 12.76 26.68
N GLU A 467 -23.10 13.49 27.79
CA GLU A 467 -22.48 12.99 29.03
C GLU A 467 -23.06 11.64 29.49
N GLU A 468 -24.31 11.34 29.10
CA GLU A 468 -24.99 10.06 29.32
C GLU A 468 -24.38 8.88 28.54
N ILE A 469 -23.80 9.08 27.35
CA ILE A 469 -23.00 8.01 26.67
C ILE A 469 -21.80 7.63 27.53
N TRP A 470 -21.27 8.58 28.30
CA TRP A 470 -20.14 8.38 29.19
C TRP A 470 -20.53 7.83 30.57
N GLN A 471 -21.77 8.03 31.01
CA GLN A 471 -22.28 7.52 32.31
C GLN A 471 -22.89 6.11 32.20
N ASP A 472 -23.59 5.79 31.11
CA ASP A 472 -24.09 4.41 30.85
C ASP A 472 -22.98 3.44 30.41
N LEU A 473 -21.79 3.97 30.15
CA LEU A 473 -20.55 3.23 30.01
C LEU A 473 -19.70 3.46 31.26
N GLU A 474 -20.05 2.83 32.39
CA GLU A 474 -19.28 2.91 33.64
C GLU A 474 -17.79 2.57 33.40
N LEU A 475 -16.98 3.63 33.34
CA LEU A 475 -15.54 3.64 33.05
C LEU A 475 -14.66 3.52 34.31
N LYS A 476 -15.18 2.98 35.42
CA LYS A 476 -14.39 2.84 36.67
C LYS A 476 -13.60 1.54 36.79
N ASP A 477 -13.92 0.52 36.00
CA ASP A 477 -13.11 -0.71 35.90
C ASP A 477 -12.98 -1.14 34.43
N PHE A 478 -12.34 -0.28 33.61
CA PHE A 478 -12.08 -0.61 32.20
C PHE A 478 -10.71 -0.23 31.65
#